data_AF-A0A4R0D746-F1
#
_entry.id   AF-A0A4R0D746-F1
#
_cell.length_a   1.000
_cell.length_b   1.000
_cell.length_c   1.000
_cell.angle_alpha   90.00
_cell.angle_beta   90.00
_cell.angle_gamma   90.00
#
_symmetry.space_group_name_H-M   'P 1'
#
loop_
_entity.id
_entity.type
_entity.pdbx_description
1 polymer ?
#
loop_
_entity_poly.entity_id
_entity_poly.type
_entity_poly.pdbx_seq_one_letter_code
_entity_poly.pdbx_strand_id
1 'polypeptide(L)'
;MDYNFKDIYISRNLKFSIGVEESIEKYYVSFLVPTSNRKSDYEIYYWLPVNYSKYVYSEPEKIYSYVLECCKGLHKGMEIDLS
;
A
#
# COMPACT_ATOMS: atom_id res chain seq x y z
N MET A 1 -9.60 15.33 -3.70
CA MET A 1 -9.72 14.56 -4.96
C MET A 1 -10.34 13.24 -4.55
N ASP A 2 -11.48 12.84 -5.12
CA ASP A 2 -12.16 11.63 -4.64
C ASP A 2 -11.47 10.41 -5.25
N TYR A 3 -10.74 9.66 -4.43
CA TYR A 3 -10.15 8.38 -4.84
C TYR A 3 -11.16 7.25 -4.69
N ASN A 4 -11.24 6.38 -5.70
CA ASN A 4 -12.03 5.16 -5.66
C ASN A 4 -11.12 3.95 -5.46
N PHE A 5 -10.73 3.71 -4.21
CA PHE A 5 -9.84 2.62 -3.84
C PHE A 5 -10.59 1.30 -3.65
N LYS A 6 -10.01 0.23 -4.19
CA LYS A 6 -10.52 -1.13 -4.05
C LYS A 6 -9.40 -2.11 -3.77
N ASP A 7 -9.47 -2.79 -2.62
CA ASP A 7 -8.56 -3.88 -2.31
C ASP A 7 -8.81 -5.08 -3.23
N ILE A 8 -7.72 -5.66 -3.73
CA ILE A 8 -7.73 -6.87 -4.57
C ILE A 8 -6.98 -8.04 -3.91
N TYR A 9 -6.13 -7.76 -2.92
CA TYR A 9 -5.44 -8.76 -2.12
C TYR A 9 -5.19 -8.24 -0.71
N ILE A 10 -5.36 -9.10 0.30
CA ILE A 10 -5.09 -8.77 1.71
C ILE A 10 -4.23 -9.88 2.31
N SER A 11 -3.02 -9.55 2.76
CA SER A 11 -2.20 -10.46 3.55
C SER A 11 -2.38 -10.19 5.04
N ARG A 12 -3.07 -11.09 5.74
CA ARG A 12 -3.23 -11.00 7.20
C ARG A 12 -1.94 -11.31 7.96
N ASN A 13 -1.11 -12.20 7.41
CA ASN A 13 0.15 -12.61 8.02
C ASN A 13 1.20 -11.49 7.92
N LEU A 14 1.31 -10.87 6.75
CA LEU A 14 2.29 -9.80 6.48
C LEU A 14 1.72 -8.40 6.75
N LYS A 15 0.42 -8.29 7.04
CA LYS A 15 -0.30 -7.08 7.45
C LYS A 15 -0.24 -5.93 6.44
N PHE A 16 -0.52 -6.24 5.18
CA PHE A 16 -0.67 -5.24 4.12
C PHE A 16 -1.78 -5.64 3.15
N SER A 17 -2.34 -4.66 2.44
CA SER A 17 -3.20 -4.89 1.28
C SER A 17 -2.52 -4.43 0.00
N ILE A 18 -3.01 -4.96 -1.12
CA ILE A 18 -2.79 -4.43 -2.45
C ILE A 18 -4.17 -4.07 -2.98
N GLY A 19 -4.29 -2.88 -3.56
CA GLY A 19 -5.51 -2.43 -4.20
C GLY A 19 -5.25 -1.73 -5.51
N VAL A 20 -6.34 -1.33 -6.16
CA VAL A 20 -6.36 -0.50 -7.36
C VAL A 20 -7.21 0.74 -7.10
N GLU A 21 -6.72 1.90 -7.53
CA GLU A 21 -7.55 3.08 -7.70
C GLU A 21 -8.23 2.97 -9.08
N GLU A 22 -9.56 2.82 -9.09
CA GLU A 22 -10.31 2.44 -10.29
C GLU A 22 -10.41 3.56 -11.33
N SER A 23 -10.23 4.83 -10.94
CA SER A 23 -10.37 5.99 -11.83
C SER A 23 -9.15 6.19 -12.74
N ILE A 24 -7.96 5.87 -12.23
CA ILE A 24 -6.68 6.00 -12.96
C ILE A 24 -5.98 4.66 -13.18
N GLU A 25 -6.62 3.56 -12.81
CA GLU A 25 -6.15 2.18 -12.95
C GLU A 25 -4.74 1.95 -12.36
N LYS A 26 -4.42 2.64 -11.25
CA LYS A 26 -3.12 2.52 -10.58
C LYS A 26 -3.21 1.62 -9.36
N TYR A 27 -2.26 0.70 -9.25
CA TYR A 27 -2.13 -0.14 -8.07
C TYR A 27 -1.52 0.64 -6.90
N TYR A 28 -1.93 0.29 -5.69
CA TYR A 28 -1.37 0.80 -4.45
C TYR A 28 -1.16 -0.35 -3.46
N VAL A 29 -0.36 -0.08 -2.43
CA VAL A 29 -0.30 -0.89 -1.21
C VAL A 29 -0.77 -0.05 -0.04
N SER A 30 -1.48 -0.67 0.90
CA SER A 30 -1.78 -0.05 2.18
C SER A 30 -1.33 -0.92 3.35
N PHE A 31 -1.01 -0.27 4.46
CA PHE A 31 -0.64 -0.95 5.70
C PHE A 31 -0.87 -0.04 6.90
N LEU A 32 -1.02 -0.64 8.08
CA LEU A 32 -1.20 0.08 9.32
C LEU A 32 0.14 0.50 9.91
N VAL A 33 0.28 1.78 10.22
CA VAL A 33 1.43 2.31 10.97
C VAL A 33 0.99 2.63 12.40
N PRO A 34 1.66 2.05 13.41
CA PRO A 34 1.32 2.34 14.79
C PRO A 34 1.72 3.76 15.16
N THR A 35 0.82 4.51 15.79
CA THR A 35 1.15 5.83 16.33
C THR A 35 1.95 5.70 17.63
N SER A 36 2.85 6.67 17.87
CA SER A 36 3.68 6.75 19.09
C SER A 36 2.87 6.71 20.38
N ASN A 37 1.62 7.18 20.34
CA ASN A 37 0.70 7.22 21.48
C ASN A 37 -0.12 5.93 21.65
N ARG A 38 0.05 4.92 20.78
CA ARG A 38 -0.63 3.61 20.79
C ARG A 38 -2.16 3.67 20.89
N LYS A 39 -2.77 4.82 20.57
CA LYS A 39 -4.22 5.04 20.67
C LYS A 39 -4.97 4.69 19.39
N SER A 40 -4.29 4.75 18.24
CA SER A 40 -4.85 4.42 16.93
C SER A 40 -3.73 3.97 16.01
N ASP A 41 -4.02 3.00 15.16
CA ASP A 41 -3.25 2.79 13.94
C ASP A 41 -3.81 3.72 12.87
N TYR A 42 -2.96 4.27 12.01
CA TYR A 42 -3.41 4.93 10.78
C TYR A 42 -3.06 4.05 9.59
N GLU A 43 -3.97 3.98 8.65
CA GLU A 43 -3.70 3.33 7.37
C GLU A 43 -2.98 4.32 6.46
N ILE A 44 -1.85 3.89 5.94
CA ILE A 44 -1.06 4.65 4.98
C ILE A 44 -1.12 3.96 3.62
N TYR A 45 -1.08 4.75 2.55
CA TYR A 45 -1.20 4.25 1.18
C TYR A 45 0.00 4.71 0.37
N TYR A 46 0.55 3.81 -0.45
CA TYR A 46 1.64 4.11 -1.37
C TYR A 46 1.28 3.61 -2.77
N TRP A 47 1.54 4.42 -3.79
CA TRP A 47 1.48 3.96 -5.17
C TRP A 47 2.46 2.80 -5.37
N LEU A 48 2.00 1.75 -6.06
CA LEU A 48 2.83 0.60 -6.36
C LEU A 48 3.67 0.87 -7.62
N PRO A 49 5.00 0.76 -7.55
CA PRO A 49 5.86 0.96 -8.72
C PRO A 49 5.60 -0.09 -9.80
N VAL A 50 5.73 0.31 -11.07
CA VAL A 50 5.38 -0.52 -12.24
C VAL A 50 6.12 -1.87 -12.26
N ASN A 51 7.36 -1.93 -11.77
CA ASN A 51 8.14 -3.18 -11.70
C ASN A 51 7.53 -4.24 -10.78
N TYR A 52 6.68 -3.85 -9.83
CA TYR A 52 5.95 -4.77 -8.94
C TYR A 52 4.59 -5.22 -9.49
N SER A 53 4.06 -4.56 -10.53
CA SER A 53 2.73 -4.88 -11.10
C SER A 53 2.57 -6.35 -11.52
N LYS A 54 3.65 -6.96 -12.02
CA LYS A 54 3.69 -8.38 -12.42
C LYS A 54 3.39 -9.36 -11.28
N TYR A 55 3.58 -8.95 -10.02
CA TYR A 55 3.37 -9.79 -8.85
C TYR A 55 1.94 -9.73 -8.31
N VAL A 56 1.15 -8.71 -8.66
CA VAL A 56 -0.15 -8.41 -8.05
C VAL A 56 -1.10 -9.62 -8.05
N TYR A 57 -1.19 -10.35 -9.16
CA TYR A 57 -2.09 -11.49 -9.31
C TYR A 57 -1.39 -12.85 -9.24
N SER A 58 -0.05 -12.89 -9.33
CA SER A 58 0.72 -14.13 -9.41
C SER A 58 1.34 -14.51 -8.07
N GLU A 59 2.08 -13.58 -7.46
CA GLU A 59 2.87 -13.79 -6.26
C GLU A 59 2.83 -12.52 -5.38
N PRO A 60 1.65 -12.11 -4.89
CA PRO A 60 1.44 -10.82 -4.23
C PRO A 60 2.33 -10.62 -2.99
N GLU A 61 2.71 -11.70 -2.31
CA GLU A 61 3.63 -11.65 -1.17
C GLU A 61 5.02 -11.09 -1.52
N LYS A 62 5.48 -11.18 -2.78
CA LYS A 62 6.75 -10.56 -3.21
C LYS A 62 6.75 -9.04 -3.10
N ILE A 63 5.56 -8.42 -3.12
CA ILE A 63 5.39 -6.96 -2.94
C ILE A 63 5.70 -6.53 -1.50
N TYR A 64 5.71 -7.45 -0.53
CA TYR A 64 6.01 -7.12 0.86
C TYR A 64 7.39 -6.48 1.06
N SER A 65 8.36 -6.82 0.20
CA SER A 65 9.68 -6.15 0.21
C SER A 65 9.56 -4.63 0.02
N TYR A 66 8.69 -4.17 -0.89
CA TYR A 66 8.39 -2.76 -1.09
C TYR A 66 7.70 -2.13 0.13
N VAL A 67 6.75 -2.84 0.74
CA VAL A 67 6.08 -2.38 1.97
C VAL A 67 7.10 -2.10 3.08
N LEU A 68 8.09 -2.99 3.27
CA LEU A 68 9.17 -2.80 4.24
C LEU A 68 10.05 -1.59 3.93
N GLU A 69 10.24 -1.24 2.66
CA GLU A 69 10.95 -0.02 2.26
C GLU A 69 10.13 1.24 2.54
N CYS A 70 8.82 1.21 2.30
CA CYS A 70 7.90 2.29 2.67
C CYS A 70 7.90 2.54 4.19
N CYS A 71 7.85 1.48 5.01
CA CYS A 71 7.97 1.59 6.48
C CYS A 71 9.26 2.27 6.94
N LYS A 72 10.33 2.21 6.14
CA LYS A 72 11.62 2.88 6.42
C LYS A 72 11.66 4.32 5.88
N GLY A 73 10.59 4.80 5.25
CA GLY A 73 10.51 6.12 4.66
C GLY A 73 11.33 6.29 3.38
N LEU A 74 11.68 5.21 2.68
CA LEU A 74 12.49 5.26 1.46
C LEU A 74 11.70 5.75 0.23
N HIS A 75 10.37 5.69 0.28
CA HIS A 75 9.49 5.97 -0.85
C HIS A 75 8.49 7.11 -0.56
N LYS A 76 8.82 8.07 0.31
CA LYS A 76 7.89 9.16 0.70
C LYS A 76 7.24 9.90 -0.47
N GLY A 77 7.93 10.04 -1.61
CA GLY A 77 7.36 10.66 -2.81
C GLY A 77 6.27 9.84 -3.51
N MET A 78 6.07 8.59 -3.09
CA MET A 78 5.04 7.67 -3.59
C MET A 78 3.87 7.53 -2.61
N GLU A 79 3.95 8.14 -1.43
CA GLU A 79 2.86 8.17 -0.44
C GLU A 79 1.67 8.92 -1.03
N ILE A 80 0.47 8.38 -0.85
CA ILE A 80 -0.76 9.00 -1.32
C ILE A 80 -1.30 9.90 -0.21
N ASP A 81 -1.30 11.20 -0.46
CA ASP A 81 -1.92 12.17 0.43
C ASP A 81 -3.44 12.14 0.22
N LEU A 82 -4.18 11.76 1.27
CA LEU A 82 -5.64 11.69 1.28
C LEU A 82 -6.29 12.96 1.85
N SER A 83 -5.51 14.01 2.12
CA SER A 83 -6.00 15.29 2.65
C SER A 83 -6.68 16.20 1.63
#